data_AF-A0AAW0S078-F1
#
_entry.id   AF-A0AAW0S078-F1
#
_cell.length_a   1.000
_cell.length_b   1.000
_cell.length_c   1.000
_cell.angle_alpha   90.00
_cell.angle_beta   90.00
_cell.angle_gamma   90.00
#
_symmetry.space_group_name_H-M   'P 1'
#
loop_
_entity.id
_entity.type
_entity.pdbx_description
1 polymer ?
#
loop_
_entity_poly.entity_id
_entity_poly.type
_entity_poly.pdbx_seq_one_letter_code
_entity_poly.pdbx_strand_id
1 'polypeptide(L)'
;MDSSNFYRSDPSLPELVVDDTSASHTEGSTKQYSSVLQPSMLSPDSAVLSKSTMAADSATQQPSGQSTPTNPFNFQTQVISTSPVKSNIGQRRGHRYKHSSISTQHQVFQEPPQRPPPVLPASLPIPTVKEAWKSMNKDQKLRLYWSLSHLAIAVFIFFKSEGSLSATALSHLVFFDAGSAAVCVAVDVLGNFEVWRRSSIRHPFGLERAEVLAGFAMSIFLLFGGFDLVSHNLKHLLESVGHHEPHHEHVHGEGPAGSVDLACAAAILSTLASAYGLKNHARIAKVMRVSYLASLPSILSNPFHLLTLLFSTIVALLPLFSIELYTWLDRLICALISLAMFGLGMRVAIAQGLMLLMSYGGTNGGAGVSSVIQDIESEASIASVDEAQFWQVHYGLCMANLKISVQKGSDEVALSRLRNRITSLIQNRLGGGYGTGGNVKWEVSLQLNADGSS
;
A
#
# COMPACT_ATOMS: atom_id res chain seq x y z
N MET A 1 33.54 13.72 76.77
CA MET A 1 34.26 14.77 77.51
C MET A 1 34.92 15.62 76.45
N ASP A 2 34.51 16.82 76.10
CA ASP A 2 33.45 17.76 76.47
C ASP A 2 33.45 18.78 75.30
N SER A 3 32.31 19.17 74.75
CA SER A 3 31.68 20.50 74.97
C SER A 3 32.60 21.68 74.56
N SER A 4 32.23 22.68 73.76
CA SER A 4 30.96 23.17 73.23
C SER A 4 31.22 24.50 72.49
N ASN A 5 30.49 24.73 71.39
CA ASN A 5 29.83 25.97 70.92
C ASN A 5 30.52 27.36 70.99
N PHE A 6 30.40 28.15 69.90
CA PHE A 6 29.77 29.49 69.91
C PHE A 6 29.33 29.98 68.51
N TYR A 7 27.99 29.97 68.29
CA TYR A 7 27.10 30.96 67.64
C TYR A 7 27.34 31.54 66.21
N ARG A 8 26.41 31.33 65.24
CA ARG A 8 25.19 32.14 64.83
C ARG A 8 25.59 33.39 63.99
N SER A 9 25.02 33.73 62.84
CA SER A 9 23.60 33.79 62.44
C SER A 9 23.45 34.21 60.96
N ASP A 10 22.59 33.52 60.20
CA ASP A 10 21.80 34.06 59.07
C ASP A 10 20.56 34.81 59.65
N PRO A 11 19.66 35.53 58.92
CA PRO A 11 19.51 35.72 57.46
C PRO A 11 19.12 37.17 57.02
N SER A 12 19.04 37.49 55.72
CA SER A 12 17.94 38.29 55.11
C SER A 12 18.15 38.66 53.63
N LEU A 13 17.16 38.34 52.79
CA LEU A 13 16.82 39.00 51.51
C LEU A 13 16.20 40.40 51.76
N PRO A 14 16.32 41.33 50.79
CA PRO A 14 15.14 41.92 50.13
C PRO A 14 15.38 42.16 48.62
N GLU A 15 14.44 41.87 47.70
CA GLU A 15 13.25 42.62 47.25
C GLU A 15 13.49 43.42 45.95
N LEU A 16 12.45 43.38 45.09
CA LEU A 16 12.30 44.02 43.78
C LEU A 16 12.68 45.51 43.75
N VAL A 17 13.30 45.94 42.64
CA VAL A 17 13.21 47.33 42.18
C VAL A 17 12.73 47.35 40.73
N VAL A 18 11.53 47.92 40.58
CA VAL A 18 10.96 48.48 39.35
C VAL A 18 11.64 49.83 39.11
N ASP A 19 12.04 50.12 37.88
CA ASP A 19 12.23 51.51 37.47
C ASP A 19 11.54 51.73 36.11
N ASP A 20 10.51 52.57 36.18
CA ASP A 20 9.77 53.18 35.08
C ASP A 20 10.30 54.61 34.90
N THR A 21 9.96 55.24 33.77
CA THR A 21 10.00 56.71 33.49
C THR A 21 11.21 57.14 32.64
N SER A 22 11.09 57.84 31.50
CA SER A 22 9.96 58.29 30.67
C SER A 22 10.47 58.90 29.36
N ALA A 23 9.61 58.82 28.34
CA ALA A 23 9.33 59.83 27.30
C ALA A 23 10.46 60.21 26.30
N SER A 24 10.21 60.44 25.00
CA SER A 24 9.05 61.10 24.41
C SER A 24 9.05 61.04 22.87
N HIS A 25 7.84 60.94 22.27
CA HIS A 25 7.42 61.36 20.91
C HIS A 25 8.04 60.62 19.69
N THR A 26 7.30 60.24 18.63
CA THR A 26 6.14 60.89 18.00
C THR A 26 5.31 59.90 17.15
N GLU A 27 3.99 60.00 17.34
CA GLU A 27 2.85 59.81 16.42
C GLU A 27 2.95 59.02 15.11
N GLY A 28 1.96 58.13 14.94
CA GLY A 28 1.05 58.20 13.78
C GLY A 28 1.02 56.99 12.85
N SER A 29 0.03 56.12 12.99
CA SER A 29 -1.07 55.96 12.01
C SER A 29 -1.80 54.63 12.19
N THR A 30 -3.04 54.75 12.66
CA THR A 30 -4.05 53.71 12.72
C THR A 30 -4.55 53.38 11.32
N LYS A 31 -4.62 52.10 10.93
CA LYS A 31 -5.71 51.58 10.08
C LYS A 31 -5.85 50.06 10.21
N GLN A 32 -7.11 49.68 10.44
CA GLN A 32 -7.65 48.36 10.70
C GLN A 32 -7.68 47.44 9.46
N TYR A 33 -7.95 46.17 9.76
CA TYR A 33 -8.61 45.11 8.97
C TYR A 33 -7.68 44.06 8.33
N SER A 34 -7.58 42.90 8.98
CA SER A 34 -7.96 41.62 8.37
C SER A 34 -8.34 40.61 9.45
N SER A 35 -9.63 40.28 9.51
CA SER A 35 -10.22 39.24 10.33
C SER A 35 -9.73 37.85 9.95
N VAL A 36 -9.28 37.10 10.96
CA VAL A 36 -8.96 35.68 10.92
C VAL A 36 -10.23 34.88 10.55
N LEU A 37 -10.17 34.15 9.43
CA LEU A 37 -11.16 33.14 9.07
C LEU A 37 -10.70 31.78 9.61
N GLN A 38 -11.33 31.36 10.70
CA GLN A 38 -11.27 30.02 11.28
C GLN A 38 -12.52 29.26 10.82
N PRO A 39 -12.42 28.06 10.20
CA PRO A 39 -13.57 27.20 10.02
C PRO A 39 -13.62 26.15 11.13
N SER A 40 -14.60 26.30 12.01
CA SER A 40 -15.00 25.36 13.05
C SER A 40 -15.60 24.10 12.42
N MET A 41 -14.92 22.96 12.56
CA MET A 41 -15.46 21.63 12.21
C MET A 41 -15.98 20.96 13.49
N LEU A 42 -17.29 20.67 13.48
CA LEU A 42 -18.04 19.98 14.52
C LEU A 42 -17.56 18.53 14.68
N SER A 43 -17.24 18.15 15.92
CA SER A 43 -17.02 16.77 16.36
C SER A 43 -18.35 16.17 16.87
N PRO A 44 -18.68 14.89 16.62
CA PRO A 44 -19.74 14.22 17.34
C PRO A 44 -19.18 13.43 18.53
N ASP A 45 -19.77 13.71 19.69
CA ASP A 45 -19.51 13.10 20.99
C ASP A 45 -19.75 11.58 21.00
N SER A 46 -18.88 10.92 21.77
CA SER A 46 -18.99 9.53 22.17
C SER A 46 -19.88 9.42 23.41
N ALA A 47 -21.09 8.89 23.26
CA ALA A 47 -21.98 8.59 24.38
C ALA A 47 -21.95 7.09 24.72
N VAL A 48 -21.43 6.83 25.91
CA VAL A 48 -21.44 5.58 26.67
C VAL A 48 -22.89 5.17 26.96
N LEU A 49 -23.27 3.92 26.65
CA LEU A 49 -24.53 3.34 27.13
C LEU A 49 -24.28 2.04 27.89
N SER A 50 -24.29 2.17 29.21
CA SER A 50 -24.30 1.10 30.22
C SER A 50 -25.64 0.36 30.18
N LYS A 51 -25.62 -0.97 30.03
CA LYS A 51 -26.81 -1.81 30.10
C LYS A 51 -26.98 -2.38 31.51
N SER A 52 -28.07 -1.98 32.15
CA SER A 52 -28.52 -2.45 33.45
C SER A 52 -28.88 -3.94 33.40
N THR A 53 -28.41 -4.68 34.40
CA THR A 53 -28.67 -6.12 34.61
C THR A 53 -29.62 -6.24 35.79
N MET A 54 -30.82 -6.76 35.56
CA MET A 54 -31.75 -7.17 36.63
C MET A 54 -31.96 -8.68 36.53
N ALA A 55 -31.64 -9.34 37.64
CA ALA A 55 -31.88 -10.75 37.90
C ALA A 55 -33.33 -10.98 38.37
N ALA A 56 -33.90 -12.14 38.04
CA ALA A 56 -34.92 -12.80 38.85
C ALA A 56 -35.12 -14.25 38.39
N ASP A 57 -34.55 -15.18 39.15
CA ASP A 57 -35.01 -16.57 39.26
C ASP A 57 -35.92 -16.65 40.49
N SER A 58 -37.12 -17.23 40.36
CA SER A 58 -37.80 -17.98 41.43
C SER A 58 -39.12 -18.62 40.96
N ALA A 59 -39.07 -19.95 40.91
CA ALA A 59 -40.01 -20.93 41.49
C ALA A 59 -41.53 -20.85 41.23
N THR A 60 -41.99 -21.97 40.68
CA THR A 60 -43.33 -22.53 40.57
C THR A 60 -44.07 -22.71 41.91
N GLN A 61 -45.38 -22.40 41.92
CA GLN A 61 -46.40 -23.07 42.76
C GLN A 61 -47.81 -22.91 42.14
N GLN A 62 -48.56 -24.01 42.14
CA GLN A 62 -50.00 -24.19 41.83
C GLN A 62 -50.70 -24.65 43.15
N PRO A 63 -52.03 -24.86 43.28
CA PRO A 63 -53.19 -24.58 42.39
C PRO A 63 -54.42 -23.99 43.14
N SER A 64 -55.55 -23.81 42.42
CA SER A 64 -56.97 -24.03 42.81
C SER A 64 -57.95 -22.87 42.51
N GLY A 65 -59.14 -23.21 41.96
CA GLY A 65 -60.31 -22.33 41.90
C GLY A 65 -61.04 -22.30 40.54
N GLN A 66 -62.20 -22.96 40.46
CA GLN A 66 -63.03 -23.21 39.26
C GLN A 66 -63.75 -21.97 38.69
N SER A 67 -63.91 -21.92 37.36
CA SER A 67 -65.23 -21.90 36.67
C SER A 67 -65.05 -21.75 35.15
N THR A 68 -65.47 -22.75 34.36
CA THR A 68 -65.75 -22.61 32.92
C THR A 68 -67.25 -22.71 32.70
N PRO A 69 -67.79 -21.98 31.70
CA PRO A 69 -68.65 -22.68 30.74
C PRO A 69 -68.48 -22.25 29.26
N THR A 70 -68.45 -23.28 28.39
CA THR A 70 -68.95 -23.41 26.98
C THR A 70 -68.57 -22.38 25.89
N ASN A 71 -67.53 -22.67 25.06
CA ASN A 71 -67.52 -23.25 23.67
C ASN A 71 -67.81 -22.22 22.53
N PRO A 72 -67.30 -22.32 21.26
CA PRO A 72 -66.81 -23.49 20.52
C PRO A 72 -65.47 -23.28 19.79
N PHE A 73 -64.49 -24.13 20.03
CA PHE A 73 -63.23 -24.12 19.27
C PHE A 73 -63.46 -24.47 17.78
N ASN A 74 -62.76 -23.77 16.88
CA ASN A 74 -62.10 -24.43 15.75
C ASN A 74 -60.61 -24.04 15.77
N PHE A 75 -59.77 -25.02 16.01
CA PHE A 75 -58.33 -24.87 16.25
C PHE A 75 -57.55 -24.71 14.93
N GLN A 76 -56.34 -24.13 15.00
CA GLN A 76 -55.16 -24.81 14.46
C GLN A 76 -53.86 -24.26 15.07
N THR A 77 -53.10 -25.18 15.64
CA THR A 77 -51.78 -24.99 16.22
C THR A 77 -50.77 -24.71 15.11
N GLN A 78 -50.08 -23.56 15.14
CA GLN A 78 -48.89 -23.35 14.30
C GLN A 78 -47.64 -23.80 15.06
N VAL A 79 -47.00 -24.85 14.51
CA VAL A 79 -45.77 -25.44 15.01
C VAL A 79 -44.57 -24.62 14.51
N ILE A 80 -43.61 -24.42 15.42
CA ILE A 80 -42.43 -23.55 15.30
C ILE A 80 -41.35 -24.22 14.43
N SER A 81 -40.56 -23.44 13.66
CA SER A 81 -39.11 -23.24 13.95
C SER A 81 -38.18 -22.90 12.76
N THR A 82 -37.18 -22.07 13.11
CA THR A 82 -35.83 -21.82 12.57
C THR A 82 -35.62 -21.47 11.09
N SER A 83 -35.67 -20.17 10.77
CA SER A 83 -34.82 -19.53 9.73
C SER A 83 -34.77 -18.02 10.01
N PRO A 84 -33.62 -17.33 9.84
CA PRO A 84 -33.51 -15.91 10.15
C PRO A 84 -34.27 -15.03 9.14
N VAL A 85 -34.96 -14.05 9.72
CA VAL A 85 -35.93 -13.12 9.13
C VAL A 85 -35.29 -12.15 8.14
N LYS A 86 -35.85 -12.04 6.92
CA LYS A 86 -35.62 -10.88 6.03
C LYS A 86 -36.43 -9.68 6.52
N SER A 87 -35.76 -8.56 6.76
CA SER A 87 -36.38 -7.28 7.09
C SER A 87 -37.28 -6.79 5.95
N ASN A 88 -38.57 -6.64 6.25
CA ASN A 88 -39.52 -5.91 5.43
C ASN A 88 -39.30 -4.41 5.63
N ILE A 89 -38.76 -3.73 4.62
CA ILE A 89 -38.92 -2.28 4.47
C ILE A 89 -39.54 -2.00 3.10
N GLY A 90 -40.76 -1.44 3.10
CA GLY A 90 -41.26 -0.67 1.96
C GLY A 90 -42.10 -1.37 0.87
N GLN A 91 -42.87 -2.43 1.15
CA GLN A 91 -43.93 -2.87 0.23
C GLN A 91 -45.22 -2.07 0.48
N ARG A 92 -45.33 -0.88 -0.13
CA ARG A 92 -46.64 -0.30 -0.43
C ARG A 92 -47.35 -1.25 -1.40
N ARG A 93 -48.51 -1.75 -0.96
CA ARG A 93 -49.39 -2.69 -1.64
C ARG A 93 -49.62 -2.34 -3.12
N GLY A 94 -49.00 -3.12 -4.00
CA GLY A 94 -49.55 -3.43 -5.31
C GLY A 94 -49.79 -4.93 -5.35
N HIS A 95 -51.05 -5.36 -5.27
CA HIS A 95 -51.42 -6.75 -5.49
C HIS A 95 -50.95 -7.16 -6.89
N ARG A 96 -49.82 -7.87 -6.97
CA ARG A 96 -49.34 -8.50 -8.20
C ARG A 96 -50.23 -9.71 -8.48
N TYR A 97 -51.29 -9.47 -9.23
CA TYR A 97 -52.03 -10.52 -9.93
C TYR A 97 -51.14 -11.08 -11.06
N LYS A 98 -50.16 -11.93 -10.72
CA LYS A 98 -49.38 -12.72 -11.69
C LYS A 98 -50.08 -14.00 -12.15
N HIS A 99 -51.30 -14.26 -11.66
CA HIS A 99 -52.06 -15.46 -11.96
C HIS A 99 -53.49 -15.20 -12.48
N SER A 100 -53.86 -13.95 -12.75
CA SER A 100 -55.13 -13.65 -13.40
C SER A 100 -55.00 -13.93 -14.90
N SER A 101 -55.84 -14.82 -15.41
CA SER A 101 -55.97 -15.21 -16.83
C SER A 101 -56.35 -14.07 -17.80
N ILE A 102 -56.46 -12.83 -17.32
CA ILE A 102 -56.70 -11.62 -18.12
C ILE A 102 -55.42 -10.75 -18.24
N SER A 103 -54.36 -11.02 -17.46
CA SER A 103 -53.10 -10.27 -17.53
C SER A 103 -52.10 -10.83 -18.54
N THR A 104 -52.32 -12.04 -19.08
CA THR A 104 -51.51 -12.65 -20.14
C THR A 104 -51.67 -11.96 -21.49
N GLN A 105 -52.78 -11.26 -21.72
CA GLN A 105 -53.07 -10.62 -23.02
C GLN A 105 -52.48 -9.21 -23.15
N HIS A 106 -52.01 -8.59 -22.05
CA HIS A 106 -51.32 -7.29 -22.06
C HIS A 106 -49.83 -7.37 -21.65
N GLN A 107 -49.24 -8.56 -21.54
CA GLN A 107 -47.79 -8.73 -21.38
C GLN A 107 -47.06 -8.53 -22.72
N VAL A 108 -47.07 -7.29 -23.22
CA VAL A 108 -46.18 -6.84 -24.31
C VAL A 108 -44.72 -6.71 -23.83
N PHE A 109 -44.50 -6.75 -22.51
CA PHE A 109 -43.15 -6.92 -21.95
C PHE A 109 -42.84 -8.40 -21.76
N GLN A 110 -42.24 -8.97 -22.80
CA GLN A 110 -41.53 -10.24 -22.70
C GLN A 110 -40.40 -10.07 -21.68
N GLU A 111 -40.49 -10.76 -20.53
CA GLU A 111 -39.38 -10.79 -19.58
C GLU A 111 -38.14 -11.28 -20.35
N PRO A 112 -37.00 -10.57 -20.28
CA PRO A 112 -35.81 -10.93 -21.04
C PRO A 112 -35.50 -12.41 -20.80
N PRO A 113 -35.21 -13.19 -21.84
CA PRO A 113 -34.88 -14.61 -21.68
C PRO A 113 -33.83 -14.75 -20.57
N GLN A 114 -34.07 -15.67 -19.63
CA GLN A 114 -33.19 -15.87 -18.47
C GLN A 114 -31.76 -16.05 -18.97
N ARG A 115 -30.94 -15.03 -18.72
CA ARG A 115 -29.54 -15.04 -19.14
C ARG A 115 -28.87 -16.27 -18.50
N PRO A 116 -28.15 -17.09 -19.27
CA PRO A 116 -27.46 -18.27 -18.74
C PRO A 116 -26.67 -17.89 -17.48
N PRO A 117 -26.61 -18.78 -16.46
CA PRO A 117 -25.87 -18.49 -15.25
C PRO A 117 -24.44 -18.07 -15.66
N PRO A 118 -23.93 -16.94 -15.13
CA PRO A 118 -22.64 -16.43 -15.54
C PRO A 118 -21.57 -17.52 -15.40
N VAL A 119 -20.75 -17.69 -16.45
CA VAL A 119 -19.66 -18.69 -16.49
C VAL A 119 -18.64 -18.46 -15.35
N LEU A 120 -18.61 -17.25 -14.79
CA LEU A 120 -17.76 -16.86 -13.68
C LEU A 120 -18.57 -16.57 -12.41
N PRO A 121 -18.05 -16.92 -11.22
CA PRO A 121 -18.70 -16.61 -9.96
C PRO A 121 -18.85 -15.09 -9.78
N ALA A 122 -19.98 -14.66 -9.22
CA ALA A 122 -20.27 -13.24 -9.01
C ALA A 122 -19.21 -12.55 -8.12
N SER A 123 -18.81 -13.21 -7.04
CA SER A 123 -17.71 -12.80 -6.18
C SER A 123 -17.12 -14.01 -5.48
N LEU A 124 -15.81 -13.98 -5.24
CA LEU A 124 -15.14 -14.96 -4.38
C LEU A 124 -15.08 -14.41 -2.94
N PRO A 125 -15.12 -15.27 -1.92
CA PRO A 125 -15.01 -14.84 -0.53
C PRO A 125 -13.63 -14.21 -0.29
N ILE A 126 -13.63 -13.03 0.33
CA ILE A 126 -12.40 -12.34 0.74
C ILE A 126 -11.97 -12.94 2.09
N PRO A 127 -10.70 -13.36 2.25
CA PRO A 127 -10.25 -14.02 3.46
C PRO A 127 -10.26 -13.08 4.66
N THR A 128 -10.68 -13.60 5.81
CA THR A 128 -10.49 -12.93 7.09
C THR A 128 -9.06 -13.12 7.60
N VAL A 129 -8.59 -12.25 8.50
CA VAL A 129 -7.24 -12.37 9.10
C VAL A 129 -7.03 -13.73 9.80
N LYS A 130 -8.09 -14.28 10.41
CA LYS A 130 -8.06 -15.60 11.05
C LYS A 130 -7.84 -16.72 10.03
N GLU A 131 -8.52 -16.64 8.89
CA GLU A 131 -8.35 -17.59 7.80
C GLU A 131 -6.98 -17.47 7.15
N ALA A 132 -6.46 -16.24 6.96
CA ALA A 132 -5.12 -16.00 6.45
C ALA A 132 -4.05 -16.66 7.33
N TRP A 133 -4.17 -16.52 8.66
CA TRP A 133 -3.26 -17.19 9.59
C TRP A 133 -3.36 -18.72 9.51
N LYS A 134 -4.59 -19.25 9.46
CA LYS A 134 -4.82 -20.70 9.38
C LYS A 134 -4.30 -21.30 8.07
N SER A 135 -4.36 -20.55 6.97
CA SER A 135 -3.91 -20.93 5.63
C SER A 135 -2.37 -21.03 5.51
N MET A 136 -1.62 -20.45 6.45
CA MET A 136 -0.19 -20.24 6.29
C MET A 136 0.63 -21.54 6.37
N ASN A 137 1.41 -21.82 5.31
CA ASN A 137 2.35 -22.95 5.25
C ASN A 137 3.53 -22.77 6.23
N LYS A 138 4.25 -23.85 6.56
CA LYS A 138 5.42 -23.79 7.46
C LYS A 138 6.47 -22.79 6.95
N ASP A 139 6.74 -22.78 5.65
CA ASP A 139 7.70 -21.86 5.04
C ASP A 139 7.20 -20.41 5.06
N GLN A 140 5.90 -20.17 4.89
CA GLN A 140 5.32 -18.82 4.99
C GLN A 140 5.33 -18.32 6.44
N LYS A 141 5.08 -19.21 7.41
CA LYS A 141 5.19 -18.91 8.85
C LYS A 141 6.63 -18.51 9.20
N LEU A 142 7.61 -19.25 8.69
CA LEU A 142 9.02 -18.94 8.89
C LEU A 142 9.38 -17.59 8.26
N ARG A 143 8.91 -17.33 7.04
CA ARG A 143 9.12 -16.03 6.35
C ARG A 143 8.46 -14.88 7.09
N LEU A 144 7.24 -15.07 7.60
CA LEU A 144 6.56 -14.07 8.42
C LEU A 144 7.32 -13.80 9.71
N TYR A 145 7.80 -14.85 10.38
CA TYR A 145 8.61 -14.70 11.60
C TYR A 145 9.87 -13.89 11.34
N TRP A 146 10.69 -14.27 10.34
CA TRP A 146 11.90 -13.51 9.98
C TRP A 146 11.59 -12.06 9.59
N SER A 147 10.51 -11.83 8.85
CA SER A 147 10.09 -10.49 8.46
C SER A 147 9.66 -9.65 9.66
N LEU A 148 8.91 -10.21 10.60
CA LEU A 148 8.52 -9.50 11.84
C LEU A 148 9.72 -9.24 12.74
N SER A 149 10.65 -10.19 12.83
CA SER A 149 11.92 -9.99 13.54
C SER A 149 12.75 -8.86 12.90
N HIS A 150 12.86 -8.83 11.58
CA HIS A 150 13.56 -7.76 10.86
C HIS A 150 12.88 -6.41 11.09
N LEU A 151 11.55 -6.34 11.03
CA LEU A 151 10.79 -5.12 11.32
C LEU A 151 10.99 -4.64 12.77
N ALA A 152 10.99 -5.56 13.75
CA ALA A 152 11.25 -5.22 15.15
C ALA A 152 12.66 -4.66 15.34
N ILE A 153 13.67 -5.24 14.69
CA ILE A 153 15.05 -4.73 14.72
C ILE A 153 15.13 -3.36 14.05
N ALA A 154 14.44 -3.15 12.93
CA ALA A 154 14.39 -1.86 12.26
C ALA A 154 13.79 -0.76 13.14
N VAL A 155 12.69 -1.07 13.84
CA VAL A 155 12.08 -0.15 14.84
C VAL A 155 13.05 0.13 15.98
N PHE A 156 13.76 -0.88 16.48
CA PHE A 156 14.79 -0.69 17.51
C PHE A 156 15.91 0.25 17.04
N ILE A 157 16.42 0.05 15.82
CA ILE A 157 17.46 0.90 15.22
C ILE A 157 16.95 2.33 15.05
N PHE A 158 15.69 2.51 14.62
CA PHE A 158 15.06 3.82 14.45
C PHE A 158 15.07 4.65 15.75
N PHE A 159 14.74 4.04 16.89
CA PHE A 159 14.81 4.71 18.19
C PHE A 159 16.23 4.89 18.74
N LYS A 160 17.22 4.18 18.19
CA LYS A 160 18.63 4.24 18.64
C LYS A 160 19.52 5.11 17.76
N SER A 161 19.04 5.54 16.59
CA SER A 161 19.82 6.32 15.62
C SER A 161 19.98 7.81 15.98
N GLU A 162 19.46 8.25 17.12
CA GLU A 162 19.61 9.61 17.65
C GLU A 162 21.07 9.87 18.05
N GLY A 163 21.90 10.30 17.11
CA GLY A 163 23.32 10.61 17.39
C GLY A 163 24.21 10.82 16.16
N SER A 164 23.78 10.38 14.97
CA SER A 164 24.50 10.60 13.71
C SER A 164 23.53 10.78 12.55
N LEU A 165 23.88 11.63 11.58
CA LEU A 165 23.04 11.87 10.40
C LEU A 165 23.02 10.63 9.52
N SER A 166 24.16 9.98 9.30
CA SER A 166 24.22 8.73 8.54
C SER A 166 23.50 7.59 9.26
N ALA A 167 23.58 7.50 10.59
CA ALA A 167 22.85 6.52 11.39
C ALA A 167 21.33 6.72 11.31
N THR A 168 20.86 7.97 11.34
CA THR A 168 19.45 8.33 11.16
C THR A 168 18.97 8.00 9.75
N ALA A 169 19.78 8.28 8.73
CA ALA A 169 19.45 7.92 7.36
C ALA A 169 19.40 6.41 7.15
N LEU A 170 20.35 5.69 7.75
CA LEU A 170 20.41 4.23 7.71
C LEU A 170 19.18 3.61 8.38
N SER A 171 18.69 4.17 9.49
CA SER A 171 17.51 3.62 10.18
C SER A 171 16.24 3.72 9.32
N HIS A 172 16.05 4.83 8.59
CA HIS A 172 14.95 4.98 7.64
C HIS A 172 15.06 3.98 6.46
N LEU A 173 16.28 3.76 5.96
CA LEU A 173 16.53 2.79 4.90
C LEU A 173 16.25 1.35 5.35
N VAL A 174 16.72 0.96 6.54
CA VAL A 174 16.46 -0.36 7.15
C VAL A 174 14.97 -0.55 7.41
N PHE A 175 14.28 0.47 7.91
CA PHE A 175 12.83 0.43 8.13
C PHE A 175 12.06 0.22 6.82
N PHE A 176 12.47 0.90 5.75
CA PHE A 176 11.89 0.66 4.43
C PHE A 176 12.13 -0.77 3.94
N ASP A 177 13.37 -1.28 4.06
CA ASP A 177 13.72 -2.63 3.63
C ASP A 177 12.89 -3.69 4.38
N ALA A 178 12.83 -3.59 5.71
CA ALA A 178 12.04 -4.48 6.55
C ALA A 178 10.52 -4.37 6.27
N GLY A 179 10.00 -3.15 6.07
CA GLY A 179 8.60 -2.92 5.71
C GLY A 179 8.24 -3.50 4.34
N SER A 180 9.12 -3.35 3.35
CA SER A 180 8.93 -3.90 2.01
C SER A 180 8.92 -5.44 2.03
N ALA A 181 9.79 -6.05 2.84
CA ALA A 181 9.80 -7.48 3.10
C ALA A 181 8.49 -7.96 3.73
N ALA A 182 7.95 -7.23 4.72
CA ALA A 182 6.68 -7.55 5.37
C ALA A 182 5.50 -7.50 4.39
N VAL A 183 5.43 -6.48 3.54
CA VAL A 183 4.43 -6.38 2.47
C VAL A 183 4.54 -7.57 1.51
N CYS A 184 5.76 -7.96 1.12
CA CYS A 184 5.95 -9.10 0.24
C CYS A 184 5.49 -10.43 0.86
N VAL A 185 5.70 -10.64 2.16
CA VAL A 185 5.19 -11.83 2.86
C VAL A 185 3.66 -11.78 2.98
N ALA A 186 3.10 -10.61 3.30
CA ALA A 186 1.65 -10.43 3.38
C ALA A 186 0.97 -10.78 2.05
N VAL A 187 1.51 -10.29 0.93
CA VAL A 187 1.04 -10.64 -0.42
C VAL A 187 1.21 -12.14 -0.71
N ASP A 188 2.31 -12.76 -0.29
CA ASP A 188 2.51 -14.20 -0.49
C ASP A 188 1.47 -15.05 0.26
N VAL A 189 1.14 -14.67 1.50
CA VAL A 189 0.09 -15.33 2.31
C VAL A 189 -1.30 -15.11 1.69
N LEU A 190 -1.60 -13.90 1.23
CA LEU A 190 -2.87 -13.61 0.55
C LEU A 190 -2.99 -14.34 -0.79
N GLY A 191 -1.86 -14.65 -1.45
CA GLY A 191 -1.79 -15.47 -2.65
C GLY A 191 -2.24 -16.92 -2.48
N ASN A 192 -2.41 -17.43 -1.25
CA ASN A 192 -2.95 -18.76 -1.00
C ASN A 192 -4.45 -18.87 -1.32
N PHE A 193 -5.17 -17.75 -1.38
CA PHE A 193 -6.61 -17.74 -1.61
C PHE A 193 -6.94 -17.62 -3.08
N GLU A 194 -7.96 -18.36 -3.55
CA GLU A 194 -8.38 -18.32 -4.95
C GLU A 194 -8.76 -16.91 -5.41
N VAL A 195 -9.36 -16.09 -4.54
CA VAL A 195 -9.74 -14.70 -4.86
C VAL A 195 -8.55 -13.82 -5.29
N TRP A 196 -7.32 -14.20 -4.91
CA TRP A 196 -6.13 -13.47 -5.30
C TRP A 196 -5.84 -13.61 -6.79
N ARG A 197 -5.90 -14.84 -7.33
CA ARG A 197 -5.53 -15.16 -8.72
C ARG A 197 -6.70 -15.37 -9.66
N ARG A 198 -7.85 -15.80 -9.15
CA ARG A 198 -9.02 -16.19 -9.94
C ARG A 198 -9.90 -14.99 -10.23
N SER A 199 -10.23 -14.83 -11.52
CA SER A 199 -11.19 -13.84 -11.99
C SER A 199 -12.60 -14.10 -11.45
N SER A 200 -13.28 -13.03 -11.04
CA SER A 200 -14.69 -13.01 -10.65
C SER A 200 -15.39 -11.82 -11.32
N ILE A 201 -16.72 -11.77 -11.32
CA ILE A 201 -17.44 -10.63 -11.91
C ILE A 201 -17.13 -9.34 -11.16
N ARG A 202 -17.02 -9.39 -9.83
CA ARG A 202 -16.61 -8.24 -9.00
C ARG A 202 -15.15 -7.84 -9.20
N HIS A 203 -14.27 -8.82 -9.38
CA HIS A 203 -12.83 -8.62 -9.58
C HIS A 203 -12.35 -9.38 -10.83
N PRO A 204 -12.46 -8.76 -12.03
CA PRO A 204 -12.18 -9.44 -13.31
C PRO A 204 -10.74 -9.95 -13.45
N PHE A 205 -9.78 -9.31 -12.76
CA PHE A 205 -8.36 -9.67 -12.78
C PHE A 205 -7.86 -10.21 -11.43
N GLY A 206 -8.77 -10.68 -10.56
CA GLY A 206 -8.43 -11.05 -9.19
C GLY A 206 -8.02 -9.85 -8.34
N LEU A 207 -7.32 -10.13 -7.22
CA LEU A 207 -6.81 -9.11 -6.30
C LEU A 207 -5.31 -8.82 -6.49
N GLU A 208 -4.66 -9.36 -7.53
CA GLU A 208 -3.22 -9.12 -7.76
C GLU A 208 -2.88 -7.63 -7.95
N ARG A 209 -3.83 -6.78 -8.36
CA ARG A 209 -3.64 -5.32 -8.39
C ARG A 209 -3.38 -4.70 -7.01
N ALA A 210 -3.81 -5.33 -5.93
CA ALA A 210 -3.52 -4.88 -4.58
C ALA A 210 -2.02 -4.97 -4.25
N GLU A 211 -1.28 -5.91 -4.85
CA GLU A 211 0.18 -5.99 -4.73
C GLU A 211 0.86 -4.75 -5.35
N VAL A 212 0.39 -4.34 -6.53
CA VAL A 212 0.87 -3.13 -7.24
C VAL A 212 0.59 -1.89 -6.39
N LEU A 213 -0.61 -1.79 -5.80
CA LEU A 213 -0.98 -0.69 -4.92
C LEU A 213 -0.14 -0.65 -3.64
N ALA A 214 0.11 -1.79 -3.02
CA ALA A 214 0.98 -1.87 -1.85
C ALA A 214 2.42 -1.46 -2.19
N GLY A 215 2.94 -1.90 -3.35
CA GLY A 215 4.23 -1.46 -3.87
C GLY A 215 4.29 0.06 -4.13
N PHE A 216 3.21 0.63 -4.69
CA PHE A 216 3.09 2.08 -4.86
C PHE A 216 3.09 2.81 -3.51
N ALA A 217 2.32 2.35 -2.53
CA ALA A 217 2.30 2.94 -1.18
C ALA A 217 3.70 2.91 -0.52
N MET A 218 4.43 1.80 -0.64
CA MET A 218 5.81 1.71 -0.18
C MET A 218 6.70 2.74 -0.90
N SER A 219 6.56 2.93 -2.21
CA SER A 219 7.36 3.92 -2.94
C SER A 219 7.13 5.36 -2.47
N ILE A 220 5.90 5.69 -2.07
CA ILE A 220 5.58 7.00 -1.48
C ILE A 220 6.25 7.16 -0.12
N PHE A 221 6.21 6.14 0.73
CA PHE A 221 6.93 6.14 2.00
C PHE A 221 8.45 6.35 1.78
N LEU A 222 9.03 5.68 0.79
CA LEU A 222 10.45 5.84 0.44
C LEU A 222 10.78 7.26 -0.06
N LEU A 223 9.90 7.85 -0.87
CA LEU A 223 10.05 9.23 -1.36
C LEU A 223 10.00 10.24 -0.21
N PHE A 224 9.03 10.11 0.70
CA PHE A 224 8.93 10.98 1.87
C PHE A 224 10.13 10.80 2.80
N GLY A 225 10.58 9.56 3.04
CA GLY A 225 11.80 9.30 3.81
C GLY A 225 13.03 9.94 3.14
N GLY A 226 13.21 9.76 1.83
CA GLY A 226 14.30 10.40 1.11
C GLY A 226 14.25 11.93 1.20
N PHE A 227 13.07 12.53 0.96
CA PHE A 227 12.86 13.97 1.03
C PHE A 227 13.10 14.55 2.43
N ASP A 228 12.60 13.88 3.47
CA ASP A 228 12.82 14.25 4.88
C ASP A 228 14.32 14.33 5.17
N LEU A 229 15.09 13.31 4.79
CA LEU A 229 16.54 13.28 4.94
C LEU A 229 17.24 14.39 4.13
N VAL A 230 16.81 14.67 2.88
CA VAL A 230 17.38 15.77 2.08
C VAL A 230 17.19 17.09 2.82
N SER A 231 15.97 17.34 3.32
CA SER A 231 15.61 18.59 3.99
C SER A 231 16.42 18.80 5.28
N HIS A 232 16.61 17.75 6.08
CA HIS A 232 17.43 17.79 7.29
C HIS A 232 18.90 18.05 6.95
N ASN A 233 19.45 17.41 5.91
CA ASN A 233 20.82 17.68 5.45
C ASN A 233 20.98 19.12 4.99
N LEU A 234 20.07 19.64 4.18
CA LEU A 234 20.16 21.00 3.66
C LEU A 234 20.10 22.04 4.78
N LYS A 235 19.25 21.80 5.78
CA LYS A 235 19.17 22.65 6.98
C LYS A 235 20.51 22.72 7.71
N HIS A 236 21.14 21.57 7.99
CA HIS A 236 22.46 21.54 8.64
C HIS A 236 23.58 22.17 7.80
N LEU A 237 23.51 22.04 6.47
CA LEU A 237 24.45 22.72 5.57
C LEU A 237 24.27 24.24 5.63
N LEU A 238 23.03 24.73 5.59
CA LEU A 238 22.74 26.18 5.68
C LEU A 238 23.12 26.75 7.05
N GLU A 239 22.84 26.03 8.13
CA GLU A 239 23.28 26.38 9.49
C GLU A 239 24.81 26.43 9.60
N SER A 240 25.54 25.59 8.87
CA SER A 240 27.02 25.61 8.87
C SER A 240 27.64 26.75 8.04
N VAL A 241 26.87 27.38 7.15
CA VAL A 241 27.34 28.47 6.25
C VAL A 241 26.96 29.85 6.79
N GLY A 242 25.87 29.97 7.56
CA GLY A 242 25.50 31.20 8.24
C GLY A 242 26.29 31.37 9.55
N HIS A 243 26.98 32.51 9.72
CA HIS A 243 27.64 32.91 10.99
C HIS A 243 26.62 33.26 12.10
N HIS A 244 25.63 32.40 12.34
CA HIS A 244 24.67 32.56 13.43
C HIS A 244 24.88 31.44 14.44
N GLU A 245 25.38 31.82 15.61
CA GLU A 245 25.53 30.96 16.77
C GLU A 245 24.14 30.39 17.15
N PRO A 246 23.96 29.06 17.17
CA PRO A 246 22.67 28.46 17.47
C PRO A 246 22.30 28.73 18.94
N HIS A 247 21.23 29.49 19.17
CA HIS A 247 20.70 29.77 20.52
C HIS A 247 20.10 28.55 21.24
N HIS A 248 20.09 27.37 20.58
CA HIS A 248 19.78 26.10 21.19
C HIS A 248 20.85 25.09 20.78
N GLU A 249 21.95 25.09 21.50
CA GLU A 249 22.89 23.98 21.50
C GLU A 249 22.15 22.77 22.07
N HIS A 250 21.53 21.97 21.19
CA HIS A 250 21.19 20.61 21.57
C HIS A 250 22.52 19.94 21.85
N VAL A 251 22.83 19.81 23.14
CA VAL A 251 23.89 18.94 23.64
C VAL A 251 23.58 17.55 23.11
N HIS A 252 24.10 17.24 21.93
CA HIS A 252 24.29 15.88 21.48
C HIS A 252 25.35 15.32 22.42
N GLY A 253 24.91 14.87 23.59
CA GLY A 253 25.74 14.02 24.43
C GLY A 253 26.18 12.90 23.50
N GLU A 254 27.48 12.88 23.20
CA GLU A 254 28.11 11.87 22.36
C GLU A 254 27.67 10.52 22.93
N GLY A 255 26.65 9.93 22.30
CA GLY A 255 26.26 8.57 22.61
C GLY A 255 27.51 7.73 22.42
N PRO A 256 27.81 6.79 23.33
CA PRO A 256 29.03 6.00 23.22
C PRO A 256 29.09 5.42 21.81
N ALA A 257 30.20 5.63 21.09
CA ALA A 257 30.37 5.24 19.68
C ALA A 257 29.86 3.81 19.36
N GLY A 258 29.82 2.93 20.37
CA GLY A 258 29.19 1.61 20.31
C GLY A 258 27.68 1.57 20.00
N SER A 259 26.91 2.66 20.12
CA SER A 259 25.48 2.68 19.75
C SER A 259 25.28 2.63 18.23
N VAL A 260 26.10 3.37 17.49
CA VAL A 260 26.12 3.37 16.02
C VAL A 260 26.65 2.04 15.50
N ASP A 261 27.70 1.50 16.11
CA ASP A 261 28.24 0.18 15.76
C ASP A 261 27.23 -0.95 16.00
N LEU A 262 26.51 -0.92 17.13
CA LEU A 262 25.45 -1.87 17.43
C LEU A 262 24.30 -1.76 16.42
N ALA A 263 23.91 -0.54 16.05
CA ALA A 263 22.88 -0.30 15.05
C ALA A 263 23.28 -0.85 13.68
N CYS A 264 24.52 -0.64 13.25
CA CYS A 264 25.04 -1.15 11.99
C CYS A 264 25.18 -2.68 12.00
N ALA A 265 25.71 -3.26 13.09
CA ALA A 265 25.80 -4.70 13.24
C ALA A 265 24.41 -5.35 13.21
N ALA A 266 23.43 -4.76 13.92
CA ALA A 266 22.05 -5.21 13.91
C ALA A 266 21.41 -5.08 12.51
N ALA A 267 21.65 -3.98 11.79
CA ALA A 267 21.18 -3.78 10.42
C ALA A 267 21.74 -4.82 9.46
N ILE A 268 23.06 -5.08 9.49
CA ILE A 268 23.72 -6.10 8.65
C ILE A 268 23.16 -7.49 8.96
N LEU A 269 23.15 -7.89 10.24
CA LEU A 269 22.70 -9.22 10.64
C LEU A 269 21.23 -9.45 10.32
N SER A 270 20.37 -8.47 10.59
CA SER A 270 18.94 -8.57 10.30
C SER A 270 18.65 -8.59 8.80
N THR A 271 19.31 -7.73 8.01
CA THR A 271 19.17 -7.70 6.54
C THR A 271 19.67 -9.01 5.93
N LEU A 272 20.80 -9.54 6.40
CA LEU A 272 21.35 -10.81 5.91
C LEU A 272 20.45 -11.99 6.27
N ALA A 273 19.99 -12.08 7.51
CA ALA A 273 19.02 -13.09 7.96
C ALA A 273 17.71 -13.01 7.17
N SER A 274 17.22 -11.80 6.92
CA SER A 274 16.04 -11.53 6.10
C SER A 274 16.25 -11.94 4.65
N ALA A 275 17.41 -11.64 4.05
CA ALA A 275 17.71 -12.02 2.68
C ALA A 275 17.79 -13.55 2.52
N TYR A 276 18.46 -14.27 3.43
CA TYR A 276 18.50 -15.73 3.41
C TYR A 276 17.16 -16.39 3.75
N GLY A 277 16.44 -15.83 4.73
CA GLY A 277 15.20 -16.39 5.27
C GLY A 277 13.99 -16.18 4.35
N LEU A 278 13.93 -15.05 3.64
CA LEU A 278 12.75 -14.69 2.84
C LEU A 278 12.76 -15.29 1.43
N LYS A 279 13.93 -15.59 0.86
CA LYS A 279 14.10 -16.12 -0.52
C LYS A 279 13.25 -15.39 -1.57
N ASN A 280 12.94 -14.11 -1.34
CA ASN A 280 11.90 -13.37 -2.08
C ASN A 280 12.49 -12.56 -3.25
N HIS A 281 13.74 -12.85 -3.61
CA HIS A 281 14.57 -12.11 -4.56
C HIS A 281 13.91 -11.95 -5.93
N ALA A 282 13.21 -12.99 -6.41
CA ALA A 282 12.54 -12.95 -7.69
C ALA A 282 11.33 -12.00 -7.70
N ARG A 283 10.59 -11.88 -6.59
CA ARG A 283 9.39 -11.02 -6.52
C ARG A 283 9.80 -9.55 -6.47
N ILE A 284 10.77 -9.20 -5.62
CA ILE A 284 11.24 -7.82 -5.48
C ILE A 284 12.01 -7.37 -6.74
N ALA A 285 12.82 -8.23 -7.35
CA ALA A 285 13.43 -7.93 -8.65
C ALA A 285 12.39 -7.68 -9.76
N LYS A 286 11.27 -8.43 -9.75
CA LYS A 286 10.15 -8.24 -10.68
C LYS A 286 9.46 -6.88 -10.50
N VAL A 287 9.31 -6.43 -9.25
CA VAL A 287 8.75 -5.10 -8.91
C VAL A 287 9.65 -3.98 -9.41
N MET A 288 10.97 -4.13 -9.27
CA MET A 288 11.96 -3.08 -9.54
C MET A 288 12.30 -2.92 -11.04
N ARG A 289 12.05 -3.94 -11.88
CA ARG A 289 12.44 -3.98 -13.31
C ARG A 289 13.87 -3.48 -13.55
N VAL A 290 14.80 -3.77 -12.64
CA VAL A 290 16.21 -3.39 -12.77
C VAL A 290 16.98 -4.55 -13.39
N SER A 291 17.10 -4.56 -14.72
CA SER A 291 17.82 -5.62 -15.44
C SER A 291 19.31 -5.69 -15.09
N TYR A 292 19.93 -4.58 -14.69
CA TYR A 292 21.36 -4.50 -14.37
C TYR A 292 21.75 -5.23 -13.08
N LEU A 293 20.82 -5.42 -12.14
CA LEU A 293 21.08 -6.15 -10.88
C LEU A 293 20.76 -7.65 -11.01
N ALA A 294 20.27 -8.10 -12.17
CA ALA A 294 19.94 -9.50 -12.42
C ALA A 294 21.19 -10.40 -12.58
N SER A 295 22.36 -9.81 -12.84
CA SER A 295 23.64 -10.51 -12.95
C SER A 295 24.35 -10.74 -11.61
N LEU A 296 23.85 -10.10 -10.52
CA LEU A 296 24.40 -10.28 -9.18
C LEU A 296 23.88 -11.56 -8.52
N PRO A 297 24.59 -12.11 -7.53
CA PRO A 297 24.11 -13.23 -6.72
C PRO A 297 22.69 -12.95 -6.19
N SER A 298 21.85 -13.99 -6.11
CA SER A 298 20.41 -13.87 -5.78
C SER A 298 20.12 -13.01 -4.54
N ILE A 299 21.00 -12.99 -3.55
CA ILE A 299 20.88 -12.21 -2.32
C ILE A 299 20.94 -10.69 -2.58
N LEU A 300 21.77 -10.26 -3.53
CA LEU A 300 22.01 -8.86 -3.91
C LEU A 300 21.15 -8.38 -5.09
N SER A 301 20.35 -9.26 -5.69
CA SER A 301 19.45 -8.88 -6.77
C SER A 301 18.26 -8.04 -6.27
N ASN A 302 18.03 -8.00 -4.94
CA ASN A 302 17.15 -7.00 -4.33
C ASN A 302 17.95 -5.70 -4.10
N PRO A 303 17.63 -4.59 -4.81
CA PRO A 303 18.33 -3.32 -4.63
C PRO A 303 18.25 -2.78 -3.21
N PHE A 304 17.19 -3.06 -2.46
CA PHE A 304 17.02 -2.55 -1.10
C PHE A 304 17.94 -3.27 -0.10
N HIS A 305 18.00 -4.62 -0.15
CA HIS A 305 18.98 -5.36 0.65
C HIS A 305 20.42 -4.97 0.29
N LEU A 306 20.72 -4.80 -1.01
CA LEU A 306 22.04 -4.36 -1.45
C LEU A 306 22.38 -2.97 -0.89
N LEU A 307 21.45 -2.01 -0.97
CA LEU A 307 21.65 -0.65 -0.49
C LEU A 307 21.84 -0.60 1.03
N THR A 308 21.01 -1.34 1.77
CA THR A 308 21.09 -1.45 3.22
C THR A 308 22.40 -2.10 3.66
N LEU A 309 22.81 -3.22 3.05
CA LEU A 309 24.08 -3.88 3.38
C LEU A 309 25.28 -3.00 3.03
N LEU A 310 25.26 -2.32 1.87
CA LEU A 310 26.33 -1.43 1.44
C LEU A 310 26.51 -0.28 2.42
N PHE A 311 25.45 0.50 2.66
CA PHE A 311 25.56 1.67 3.54
C PHE A 311 25.76 1.30 4.99
N SER A 312 25.16 0.21 5.48
CA SER A 312 25.41 -0.25 6.84
C SER A 312 26.87 -0.69 7.04
N THR A 313 27.51 -1.26 6.02
CA THR A 313 28.95 -1.60 6.09
C THR A 313 29.81 -0.34 6.06
N ILE A 314 29.46 0.65 5.23
CA ILE A 314 30.18 1.92 5.16
C ILE A 314 30.07 2.68 6.50
N VAL A 315 28.88 2.77 7.09
CA VAL A 315 28.66 3.43 8.39
C VAL A 315 29.36 2.67 9.53
N ALA A 316 29.42 1.34 9.49
CA ALA A 316 30.20 0.57 10.48
C ALA A 316 31.72 0.84 10.41
N LEU A 317 32.25 1.27 9.26
CA LEU A 317 33.66 1.58 9.09
C LEU A 317 34.00 3.04 9.44
N LEU A 318 32.99 3.91 9.62
CA LEU A 318 33.18 5.34 9.91
C LEU A 318 34.01 5.60 11.17
N PRO A 319 33.80 4.89 12.29
CA PRO A 319 34.56 5.13 13.52
C PRO A 319 36.06 4.81 13.43
N LEU A 320 36.52 4.17 12.33
CA LEU A 320 37.94 3.87 12.10
C LEU A 320 38.72 5.07 11.52
N PHE A 321 38.02 6.14 11.12
CA PHE A 321 38.62 7.34 10.53
C PHE A 321 38.82 8.46 11.57
N SER A 322 39.58 9.49 11.20
CA SER A 322 39.78 10.66 12.07
C SER A 322 38.48 11.43 12.31
N ILE A 323 38.39 12.17 13.42
CA ILE A 323 37.19 12.89 13.86
C ILE A 323 36.71 13.92 12.80
N GLU A 324 37.64 14.66 12.19
CA GLU A 324 37.31 15.60 11.12
C GLU A 324 36.75 14.90 9.88
N LEU A 325 37.37 13.78 9.47
CA LEU A 325 36.91 13.00 8.32
C LEU A 325 35.56 12.33 8.61
N TYR A 326 35.33 11.87 9.85
CA TYR A 326 34.07 11.29 10.29
C TYR A 326 32.89 12.25 10.09
N THR A 327 32.99 13.49 10.57
CA THR A 327 31.87 14.46 10.47
C THR A 327 31.53 14.82 9.02
N TRP A 328 32.55 14.97 8.16
CA TRP A 328 32.33 15.24 6.74
C TRP A 328 31.74 14.02 6.03
N LEU A 329 32.26 12.82 6.32
CA LEU A 329 31.83 11.58 5.69
C LEU A 329 30.42 11.15 6.15
N ASP A 330 30.05 11.42 7.40
CA ASP A 330 28.71 11.21 7.95
C ASP A 330 27.65 11.98 7.14
N ARG A 331 27.92 13.26 6.85
CA ARG A 331 27.06 14.11 6.00
C ARG A 331 27.01 13.61 4.57
N LEU A 332 28.15 13.26 3.98
CA LEU A 332 28.21 12.73 2.62
C LEU A 332 27.40 11.43 2.50
N ILE A 333 27.55 10.50 3.43
CA ILE A 333 26.81 9.24 3.43
C ILE A 333 25.33 9.49 3.62
N CYS A 334 24.95 10.38 4.54
CA CYS A 334 23.55 10.75 4.73
C CYS A 334 22.94 11.30 3.43
N ALA A 335 23.64 12.19 2.73
CA ALA A 335 23.22 12.72 1.43
C ALA A 335 23.13 11.62 0.36
N LEU A 336 24.09 10.69 0.29
CA LEU A 336 24.07 9.57 -0.65
C LEU A 336 22.90 8.61 -0.38
N ILE A 337 22.63 8.26 0.89
CA ILE A 337 21.48 7.44 1.28
C ILE A 337 20.19 8.14 0.86
N SER A 338 20.05 9.42 1.19
CA SER A 338 18.87 10.22 0.88
C SER A 338 18.59 10.31 -0.62
N LEU A 339 19.60 10.61 -1.43
CA LEU A 339 19.49 10.64 -2.90
C LEU A 339 19.15 9.26 -3.47
N ALA A 340 19.75 8.19 -2.94
CA ALA A 340 19.44 6.83 -3.35
C ALA A 340 17.99 6.45 -3.02
N MET A 341 17.51 6.75 -1.80
CA MET A 341 16.13 6.55 -1.39
C MET A 341 15.16 7.34 -2.28
N PHE A 342 15.41 8.63 -2.49
CA PHE A 342 14.56 9.48 -3.32
C PHE A 342 14.52 9.00 -4.78
N GLY A 343 15.68 8.71 -5.38
CA GLY A 343 15.79 8.24 -6.76
C GLY A 343 15.13 6.88 -6.98
N LEU A 344 15.36 5.92 -6.09
CA LEU A 344 14.69 4.62 -6.13
C LEU A 344 13.18 4.75 -5.89
N GLY A 345 12.78 5.55 -4.91
CA GLY A 345 11.38 5.85 -4.62
C GLY A 345 10.66 6.41 -5.83
N MET A 346 11.25 7.39 -6.51
CA MET A 346 10.69 7.99 -7.72
C MET A 346 10.57 6.97 -8.85
N ARG A 347 11.61 6.17 -9.09
CA ARG A 347 11.60 5.12 -10.11
C ARG A 347 10.50 4.09 -9.88
N VAL A 348 10.34 3.63 -8.63
CA VAL A 348 9.28 2.67 -8.27
C VAL A 348 7.92 3.33 -8.37
N ALA A 349 7.75 4.56 -7.87
CA ALA A 349 6.49 5.29 -7.92
C ALA A 349 5.99 5.47 -9.36
N ILE A 350 6.87 5.85 -10.30
CA ILE A 350 6.53 5.97 -11.72
C ILE A 350 6.19 4.58 -12.29
N ALA A 351 7.00 3.56 -12.03
CA ALA A 351 6.78 2.21 -12.58
C ALA A 351 5.46 1.58 -12.10
N GLN A 352 5.13 1.72 -10.82
CA GLN A 352 3.88 1.23 -10.23
C GLN A 352 2.70 2.13 -10.58
N GLY A 353 2.89 3.45 -10.56
CA GLY A 353 1.88 4.43 -10.92
C GLY A 353 1.39 4.26 -12.35
N LEU A 354 2.30 4.07 -13.32
CA LEU A 354 1.93 3.77 -14.70
C LEU A 354 1.13 2.47 -14.83
N MET A 355 1.47 1.44 -14.03
CA MET A 355 0.70 0.20 -14.00
C MET A 355 -0.72 0.42 -13.44
N LEU A 356 -0.86 1.25 -12.41
CA LEU A 356 -2.16 1.63 -11.84
C LEU A 356 -2.99 2.49 -12.82
N LEU A 357 -2.33 3.35 -13.60
CA LEU A 357 -2.92 4.18 -14.64
C LEU A 357 -3.29 3.40 -15.92
N MET A 358 -3.16 2.08 -15.92
CA MET A 358 -3.43 1.24 -17.10
C MET A 358 -2.55 1.63 -18.29
N SER A 359 -1.25 1.82 -18.05
CA SER A 359 -0.25 2.06 -19.09
C SER A 359 0.75 0.91 -19.17
N TYR A 360 1.37 0.74 -20.33
CA TYR A 360 2.46 -0.21 -20.52
C TYR A 360 3.82 0.45 -20.28
N GLY A 361 4.45 0.11 -19.16
CA GLY A 361 5.80 0.57 -18.77
C GLY A 361 6.90 -0.48 -18.91
N GLY A 362 6.69 -1.50 -19.75
CA GLY A 362 7.64 -2.62 -19.96
C GLY A 362 8.84 -2.26 -20.83
N THR A 363 9.49 -3.26 -21.42
CA THR A 363 10.69 -3.08 -22.25
C THR A 363 10.42 -2.12 -23.41
N ASN A 364 11.18 -1.03 -23.51
CA ASN A 364 11.01 0.08 -24.45
C ASN A 364 9.69 0.88 -24.31
N GLY A 365 8.90 0.63 -23.26
CA GLY A 365 7.68 1.39 -22.92
C GLY A 365 6.79 1.68 -24.12
N GLY A 366 6.44 2.96 -24.29
CA GLY A 366 5.63 3.43 -25.41
C GLY A 366 6.26 3.21 -26.78
N ALA A 367 7.59 3.33 -26.92
CA ALA A 367 8.27 3.12 -28.21
C ALA A 367 8.15 1.67 -28.69
N GLY A 368 8.20 0.70 -27.76
CA GLY A 368 7.94 -0.71 -28.06
C GLY A 368 6.51 -0.92 -28.58
N VAL A 369 5.51 -0.31 -27.92
CA VAL A 369 4.12 -0.39 -28.36
C VAL A 369 3.93 0.25 -29.74
N SER A 370 4.48 1.45 -29.97
CA SER A 370 4.41 2.13 -31.27
C SER A 370 5.04 1.30 -32.39
N SER A 371 6.19 0.65 -32.14
CA SER A 371 6.81 -0.24 -33.12
C SER A 371 5.94 -1.45 -33.48
N VAL A 372 5.24 -2.02 -32.50
CA VAL A 372 4.33 -3.15 -32.75
C VAL A 372 3.09 -2.71 -33.51
N ILE A 373 2.54 -1.53 -33.22
CA ILE A 373 1.42 -0.96 -33.98
C ILE A 373 1.83 -0.74 -35.43
N GLN A 374 3.02 -0.17 -35.67
CA GLN A 374 3.55 0.04 -37.01
C GLN A 374 3.77 -1.28 -37.77
N ASP A 375 4.30 -2.30 -37.10
CA ASP A 375 4.45 -3.64 -37.69
C ASP A 375 3.08 -4.24 -38.07
N ILE A 376 2.03 -4.03 -37.25
CA ILE A 376 0.67 -4.48 -37.55
C ILE A 376 0.10 -3.72 -38.76
N GLU A 377 0.23 -2.39 -38.80
CA GLU A 377 -0.21 -1.56 -39.92
C GLU A 377 0.47 -1.91 -41.26
N SER A 378 1.69 -2.47 -41.21
CA SER A 378 2.41 -2.89 -42.41
C SER A 378 1.84 -4.15 -43.09
N GLU A 379 0.92 -4.87 -42.44
CA GLU A 379 0.35 -6.09 -43.01
C GLU A 379 -0.63 -5.80 -44.16
N ALA A 380 -0.39 -6.41 -45.32
CA ALA A 380 -1.18 -6.16 -46.54
C ALA A 380 -2.68 -6.50 -46.43
N SER A 381 -3.11 -7.25 -45.41
CA SER A 381 -4.53 -7.54 -45.17
C SER A 381 -5.24 -6.46 -44.36
N ILE A 382 -4.49 -5.59 -43.68
CA ILE A 382 -5.01 -4.55 -42.80
C ILE A 382 -5.14 -3.24 -43.60
N ALA A 383 -6.28 -2.56 -43.45
CA ALA A 383 -6.52 -1.25 -44.04
C ALA A 383 -6.08 -0.13 -43.08
N SER A 384 -6.48 -0.24 -41.80
CA SER A 384 -6.10 0.70 -40.74
C SER A 384 -6.27 0.06 -39.36
N VAL A 385 -5.54 0.59 -38.37
CA VAL A 385 -5.77 0.31 -36.95
C VAL A 385 -6.58 1.47 -36.36
N ASP A 386 -7.85 1.22 -36.03
CA ASP A 386 -8.76 2.27 -35.56
C ASP A 386 -8.49 2.65 -34.10
N GLU A 387 -8.21 1.64 -33.27
CA GLU A 387 -7.96 1.80 -31.85
C GLU A 387 -6.96 0.74 -31.37
N ALA A 388 -5.98 1.14 -30.57
CA ALA A 388 -5.00 0.23 -30.00
C ALA A 388 -4.66 0.65 -28.57
N GLN A 389 -5.02 -0.20 -27.61
CA GLN A 389 -4.81 0.04 -26.20
C GLN A 389 -3.96 -1.08 -25.60
N PHE A 390 -2.83 -0.71 -25.01
CA PHE A 390 -1.88 -1.65 -24.39
C PHE A 390 -1.63 -1.23 -22.95
N TRP A 391 -1.79 -2.15 -22.02
CA TRP A 391 -1.54 -1.86 -20.61
C TRP A 391 -1.11 -3.09 -19.83
N GLN A 392 -0.46 -2.84 -18.70
CA GLN A 392 -0.14 -3.88 -17.74
C GLN A 392 -1.15 -3.88 -16.59
N VAL A 393 -1.78 -5.02 -16.33
CA VAL A 393 -2.79 -5.16 -15.26
C VAL A 393 -2.11 -5.38 -13.92
N HIS A 394 -1.17 -6.33 -13.87
CA HIS A 394 -0.32 -6.66 -12.73
C HIS A 394 0.98 -7.27 -13.25
N TYR A 395 1.93 -7.63 -12.37
CA TYR A 395 3.24 -8.11 -12.80
C TYR A 395 3.23 -9.34 -13.70
N GLY A 396 2.17 -10.15 -13.66
CA GLY A 396 2.04 -11.38 -14.44
C GLY A 396 1.19 -11.28 -15.70
N LEU A 397 0.44 -10.17 -15.90
CA LEU A 397 -0.54 -10.05 -16.97
C LEU A 397 -0.48 -8.68 -17.64
N CYS A 398 -0.34 -8.70 -18.96
CA CYS A 398 -0.53 -7.57 -19.86
C CYS A 398 -1.75 -7.81 -20.75
N MET A 399 -2.39 -6.72 -21.15
CA MET A 399 -3.55 -6.72 -22.02
C MET A 399 -3.24 -5.90 -23.27
N ALA A 400 -3.73 -6.38 -24.41
CA ALA A 400 -3.73 -5.64 -25.67
C ALA A 400 -5.12 -5.73 -26.30
N ASN A 401 -5.78 -4.58 -26.46
CA ASN A 401 -7.06 -4.48 -27.12
C ASN A 401 -6.89 -3.69 -28.41
N LEU A 402 -7.25 -4.31 -29.53
CA LEU A 402 -7.11 -3.72 -30.86
C LEU A 402 -8.43 -3.76 -31.61
N LYS A 403 -8.76 -2.65 -32.26
CA LYS A 403 -9.81 -2.55 -33.26
C LYS A 403 -9.15 -2.26 -34.61
N ILE A 404 -9.34 -3.18 -35.54
CA ILE A 404 -8.62 -3.19 -36.82
C ILE A 404 -9.64 -3.27 -37.96
N SER A 405 -9.46 -2.41 -38.94
CA SER A 405 -10.21 -2.43 -40.19
C SER A 405 -9.45 -3.25 -41.24
N VAL A 406 -10.12 -4.27 -41.79
CA VAL A 406 -9.54 -5.24 -42.72
C VAL A 406 -10.08 -4.98 -44.12
N GLN A 407 -9.26 -5.24 -45.14
CA GLN A 407 -9.67 -5.08 -46.54
C GLN A 407 -10.88 -5.94 -46.90
N LYS A 408 -11.75 -5.40 -47.76
CA LYS A 408 -12.98 -6.05 -48.25
C LYS A 408 -12.65 -7.39 -48.92
N GLY A 409 -13.46 -8.42 -48.64
CA GLY A 409 -13.34 -9.75 -49.25
C GLY A 409 -12.38 -10.71 -48.55
N SER A 410 -11.98 -10.42 -47.31
CA SER A 410 -11.15 -11.34 -46.52
C SER A 410 -11.95 -12.53 -46.00
N ASP A 411 -11.52 -13.75 -46.34
CA ASP A 411 -12.13 -14.99 -45.87
C ASP A 411 -12.02 -15.15 -44.34
N GLU A 412 -12.99 -15.83 -43.73
CA GLU A 412 -13.00 -16.09 -42.27
C GLU A 412 -11.75 -16.85 -41.81
N VAL A 413 -11.25 -17.77 -42.64
CA VAL A 413 -10.00 -18.49 -42.40
C VAL A 413 -8.80 -17.54 -42.41
N ALA A 414 -8.75 -16.58 -43.34
CA ALA A 414 -7.70 -15.57 -43.39
C ALA A 414 -7.74 -14.65 -42.16
N LEU A 415 -8.93 -14.23 -41.74
CA LEU A 415 -9.14 -13.44 -40.53
C LEU A 415 -8.68 -14.19 -39.26
N SER A 416 -8.95 -15.49 -39.16
CA SER A 416 -8.47 -16.31 -38.02
C SER A 416 -6.94 -16.41 -37.97
N ARG A 417 -6.29 -16.57 -39.14
CA ARG A 417 -4.83 -16.59 -39.25
C ARG A 417 -4.21 -15.25 -38.88
N LEU A 418 -4.85 -14.15 -39.32
CA LEU A 418 -4.44 -12.79 -38.97
C LEU A 418 -4.48 -12.56 -37.45
N ARG A 419 -5.59 -12.95 -36.78
CA ARG A 419 -5.69 -12.85 -35.31
C ARG A 419 -4.57 -13.59 -34.59
N ASN A 420 -4.28 -14.82 -35.00
CA ASN A 420 -3.21 -15.63 -34.39
C ASN A 420 -1.83 -15.01 -34.63
N ARG A 421 -1.60 -14.46 -35.83
CA ARG A 421 -0.34 -13.82 -36.20
C ARG A 421 -0.09 -12.54 -35.40
N ILE A 422 -1.09 -11.65 -35.29
CA ILE A 422 -1.00 -10.42 -34.48
C ILE A 422 -0.79 -10.77 -33.00
N THR A 423 -1.55 -11.75 -32.49
CA THR A 423 -1.38 -12.22 -31.10
C THR A 423 0.04 -12.71 -30.83
N SER A 424 0.59 -13.49 -31.75
CA SER A 424 1.96 -14.00 -31.66
C SER A 424 3.00 -12.88 -31.78
N LEU A 425 2.77 -11.89 -32.66
CA LEU A 425 3.65 -10.73 -32.83
C LEU A 425 3.75 -9.93 -31.52
N ILE A 426 2.61 -9.60 -30.91
CA ILE A 426 2.54 -8.87 -29.63
C ILE A 426 3.27 -9.67 -28.53
N GLN A 427 2.98 -10.96 -28.42
CA GLN A 427 3.62 -11.84 -27.43
C GLN A 427 5.14 -11.94 -27.62
N ASN A 428 5.61 -12.07 -28.86
CA ASN A 428 7.04 -12.20 -29.14
C ASN A 428 7.79 -10.87 -28.92
N ARG A 429 7.21 -9.74 -29.36
CA ARG A 429 7.84 -8.42 -29.28
C ARG A 429 7.80 -7.83 -27.88
N LEU A 430 6.64 -7.87 -27.22
CA LEU A 430 6.42 -7.22 -25.91
C LEU A 430 6.51 -8.19 -24.73
N GLY A 431 6.28 -9.50 -24.95
CA GLY A 431 6.41 -10.55 -23.93
C GLY A 431 7.84 -11.05 -23.71
N GLY A 432 8.81 -10.52 -24.46
CA GLY A 432 10.23 -10.79 -24.24
C GLY A 432 10.76 -12.05 -24.92
N GLY A 433 10.20 -12.47 -26.06
CA GLY A 433 10.71 -13.58 -26.87
C GLY A 433 10.59 -14.97 -26.22
N TYR A 434 10.38 -15.99 -27.04
CA TYR A 434 10.36 -17.38 -26.57
C TYR A 434 11.74 -17.77 -26.01
N GLY A 435 11.81 -18.13 -24.72
CA GLY A 435 13.05 -18.61 -24.07
C GLY A 435 13.77 -17.62 -23.14
N THR A 436 13.39 -16.34 -23.11
CA THR A 436 14.11 -15.29 -22.33
C THR A 436 13.58 -15.07 -20.91
N GLY A 437 12.90 -16.06 -20.32
CA GLY A 437 12.51 -16.06 -18.90
C GLY A 437 11.45 -15.01 -18.48
N GLY A 438 10.91 -14.23 -19.41
CA GLY A 438 9.84 -13.27 -19.17
C GLY A 438 8.49 -13.97 -18.96
N ASN A 439 8.17 -14.30 -17.70
CA ASN A 439 6.90 -14.95 -17.33
C ASN A 439 5.74 -13.94 -17.23
N VAL A 440 5.50 -13.17 -18.31
CA VAL A 440 4.40 -12.21 -18.42
C VAL A 440 3.43 -12.70 -19.47
N LYS A 441 2.22 -13.06 -19.03
CA LYS A 441 1.13 -13.49 -19.90
C LYS A 441 0.57 -12.27 -20.63
N TRP A 442 0.31 -12.41 -21.93
CA TRP A 442 -0.42 -11.42 -22.73
C TRP A 442 -1.79 -11.95 -23.11
N GLU A 443 -2.83 -11.22 -22.76
CA GLU A 443 -4.19 -11.43 -23.23
C GLU A 443 -4.50 -10.41 -24.32
N VAL A 444 -4.79 -10.90 -25.52
CA VAL A 444 -5.01 -10.07 -26.71
C VAL A 444 -6.46 -10.21 -27.15
N SER A 445 -7.17 -9.09 -27.23
CA SER A 445 -8.52 -9.01 -27.79
C SER A 445 -8.47 -8.24 -29.09
N LEU A 446 -8.94 -8.88 -30.18
CA LEU A 446 -8.99 -8.28 -31.51
C LEU A 446 -10.43 -8.19 -32.01
N GLN A 447 -10.87 -6.96 -32.24
CA GLN A 447 -12.07 -6.68 -33.01
C GLN A 447 -11.67 -6.39 -34.46
N LEU A 448 -12.13 -7.21 -35.40
CA LEU A 448 -11.90 -7.02 -36.83
C LEU A 448 -13.19 -6.52 -37.47
N ASN A 449 -13.14 -5.36 -38.10
CA ASN A 449 -14.24 -4.82 -38.89
C ASN A 449 -13.86 -4.87 -40.37
N ALA A 450 -14.81 -5.19 -41.25
CA ALA A 450 -14.60 -5.03 -42.68
C ALA A 450 -14.75 -3.54 -43.03
N ASP A 451 -13.84 -3.02 -43.84
CA ASP A 451 -13.89 -1.63 -44.28
C ASP A 451 -15.25 -1.32 -44.94
N GLY A 452 -16.03 -0.39 -44.36
CA GLY A 452 -17.35 0.03 -44.84
C GLY A 452 -18.59 -0.28 -43.98
N SER A 453 -18.45 -0.69 -42.71
CA SER A 453 -19.58 -0.71 -41.75
C SER A 453 -19.52 0.51 -40.82
N SER A 454 -19.84 1.69 -41.36
CA SER A 454 -20.14 2.91 -40.62
C SER A 454 -21.51 3.42 -41.02
#